data_AF-A0A6M6A1E4-F1
#
_entry.id   AF-A0A6M6A1E4-F1
#
_cell.length_a   1.000
_cell.length_b   1.000
_cell.length_c   1.000
_cell.angle_alpha   90.00
_cell.angle_beta   90.00
_cell.angle_gamma   90.00
#
_symmetry.space_group_name_H-M   'P 1'
#
loop_
_entity.id
_entity.type
_entity.pdbx_description
1 polymer ?
#
loop_
_entity_poly.entity_id
_entity_poly.type
_entity_poly.pdbx_seq_one_letter_code
_entity_poly.pdbx_strand_id
1 'polypeptide(L)'
;MTDITKLAQREKFEAWWEREYKHLESSKYTDAVPHIKYGFWMAYQAGGAELVEAVEKAQGMETYWKTQCRGITDHCEELQARIAELESRTVTAAAADVLAERKRQVTTEGWTPEHDDQHVNFEMAIAGGLYAISAVDSHHKLRNSAPSAWPWDRKWWKPDGPRRDLVKAGALILAEIERLDRAAGIKVEAE
;
A
#
# COMPACT_ATOMS: atom_id res chain seq x y z
N MET A 1 15.23 20.40 45.40
CA MET A 1 14.10 19.52 45.78
C MET A 1 14.67 18.17 46.16
N THR A 2 14.32 17.64 47.33
CA THR A 2 14.63 16.25 47.66
C THR A 2 13.72 15.36 46.83
N ASP A 3 14.31 14.53 45.99
CA ASP A 3 13.60 13.65 45.05
C ASP A 3 12.58 12.76 45.80
N ILE A 4 11.31 12.83 45.39
CA ILE A 4 10.18 12.12 46.01
C ILE A 4 10.46 10.61 46.06
N THR A 5 11.17 10.08 45.06
CA THR A 5 11.59 8.68 44.96
C THR A 5 12.53 8.30 46.11
N LYS A 6 13.47 9.18 46.47
CA LYS A 6 14.42 8.96 47.58
C LYS A 6 13.74 9.04 48.94
N LEU A 7 12.74 9.91 49.09
CA LEU A 7 11.93 9.98 50.31
C LEU A 7 11.16 8.66 50.52
N ALA A 8 10.45 8.20 49.49
CA ALA A 8 9.68 6.95 49.54
C ALA A 8 10.56 5.70 49.74
N GLN A 9 11.77 5.67 49.16
CA GLN A 9 12.75 4.61 49.46
C GLN A 9 13.22 4.65 50.92
N ARG A 10 13.44 5.85 51.48
CA ARG A 10 13.84 5.99 52.88
C ARG A 10 12.73 5.54 53.83
N GLU A 11 11.49 5.96 53.59
CA GLU A 11 10.32 5.53 54.39
C GLU A 11 10.16 4.00 54.40
N LYS A 12 10.32 3.34 53.24
CA LYS A 12 10.29 1.88 53.13
C LYS A 12 11.41 1.20 53.93
N PHE A 13 12.63 1.74 53.86
CA PHE A 13 13.76 1.23 54.65
C PHE A 13 13.56 1.42 56.15
N GLU A 14 13.10 2.60 56.58
CA GLU A 14 12.81 2.87 58.00
C GLU A 14 11.71 1.93 58.51
N ALA A 15 10.60 1.76 57.77
CA ALA A 15 9.54 0.84 58.15
C ALA A 15 10.00 -0.63 58.26
N TRP A 16 10.94 -1.05 57.40
CA TRP A 16 11.58 -2.37 57.49
C TRP A 16 12.51 -2.47 58.70
N TRP A 17 13.36 -1.46 58.94
CA TRP A 17 14.26 -1.41 60.09
C TRP A 17 13.50 -1.48 61.42
N GLU A 18 12.45 -0.66 61.56
CA GLU A 18 11.58 -0.63 62.74
C GLU A 18 10.87 -1.96 63.01
N ARG A 19 10.62 -2.75 61.96
CA ARG A 19 9.98 -4.07 62.08
C ARG A 19 10.97 -5.16 62.49
N GLU A 20 12.13 -5.22 61.85
CA GLU A 20 13.08 -6.34 62.02
C GLU A 20 14.14 -6.07 63.11
N TYR A 21 14.66 -4.84 63.20
CA TYR A 21 15.91 -4.53 63.92
C TYR A 21 15.77 -3.55 65.09
N LYS A 22 14.60 -2.96 65.32
CA LYS A 22 14.33 -2.05 66.46
C LYS A 22 14.79 -2.58 67.82
N HIS A 23 14.71 -3.90 68.03
CA HIS A 23 15.16 -4.56 69.25
C HIS A 23 16.66 -4.35 69.56
N LEU A 24 17.49 -4.03 68.56
CA LEU A 24 18.91 -3.73 68.73
C LEU A 24 19.15 -2.40 69.46
N GLU A 25 18.22 -1.44 69.38
CA GLU A 25 18.32 -0.12 70.02
C GLU A 25 18.27 -0.21 71.56
N SER A 26 17.69 -1.29 72.10
CA SER A 26 17.67 -1.63 73.53
C SER A 26 18.71 -2.70 73.92
N SER A 27 19.64 -3.04 73.03
CA SER A 27 20.63 -4.09 73.27
C SER A 27 21.91 -3.56 73.94
N LYS A 28 22.82 -4.46 74.34
CA LYS A 28 24.18 -4.08 74.79
C LYS A 28 25.06 -3.43 73.70
N TYR A 29 24.54 -3.22 72.49
CA TYR A 29 25.23 -2.65 71.33
C TYR A 29 24.60 -1.34 70.85
N THR A 30 23.72 -0.69 71.62
CA THR A 30 23.00 0.56 71.24
C THR A 30 23.89 1.60 70.56
N ASP A 31 25.09 1.86 71.09
CA ASP A 31 26.02 2.86 70.54
C ASP A 31 26.48 2.55 69.10
N ALA A 32 26.49 1.27 68.70
CA ALA A 32 26.85 0.85 67.35
C ALA A 32 25.65 0.87 66.38
N VAL A 33 24.42 0.92 66.89
CA VAL A 33 23.19 0.81 66.07
C VAL A 33 23.10 1.86 64.96
N PRO A 34 23.43 3.16 65.17
CA PRO A 34 23.39 4.15 64.09
C PRO A 34 24.33 3.79 62.92
N HIS A 35 25.51 3.25 63.21
CA HIS A 35 26.48 2.82 62.19
C HIS A 35 26.00 1.56 61.46
N ILE A 36 25.40 0.61 62.19
CA ILE A 36 24.81 -0.60 61.60
C ILE A 36 23.64 -0.20 60.67
N LYS A 37 22.70 0.62 61.15
CA LYS A 37 21.55 1.14 60.37
C LYS A 37 22.00 1.89 59.12
N TYR A 38 23.06 2.69 59.21
CA TYR A 38 23.67 3.34 58.05
C TYR A 38 24.27 2.33 57.06
N GLY A 39 25.01 1.32 57.53
CA GLY A 39 25.55 0.26 56.67
C GLY A 39 24.46 -0.52 55.92
N PHE A 40 23.37 -0.89 56.61
CA PHE A 40 22.20 -1.52 55.98
C PHE A 40 21.51 -0.61 54.98
N TRP A 41 21.41 0.69 55.24
CA TRP A 41 20.87 1.66 54.28
C TRP A 41 21.71 1.74 53.01
N MET A 42 23.04 1.82 53.14
CA MET A 42 23.96 1.84 52.00
C MET A 42 23.84 0.55 51.16
N ALA A 43 23.75 -0.62 51.81
CA ALA A 43 23.52 -1.89 51.12
C ALA A 43 22.15 -1.96 50.42
N TYR A 44 21.09 -1.45 51.06
CA TYR A 44 19.75 -1.36 50.49
C TYR A 44 19.72 -0.45 49.24
N GLN A 45 20.40 0.70 49.30
CA GLN A 45 20.53 1.60 48.14
C GLN A 45 21.32 0.96 47.00
N ALA A 46 22.44 0.29 47.31
CA ALA A 46 23.27 -0.38 46.30
C ALA A 46 22.50 -1.50 45.58
N GLY A 47 21.84 -2.40 46.34
CA GLY A 47 21.03 -3.48 45.75
C GLY A 47 19.77 -2.99 45.01
N GLY A 48 19.25 -1.81 45.38
CA GLY A 48 18.14 -1.17 44.66
C GLY A 48 18.56 -0.49 43.35
N ALA A 49 19.79 0.01 43.24
CA ALA A 49 20.25 0.80 42.10
C ALA A 49 20.29 -0.02 40.80
N GLU A 50 20.85 -1.24 40.83
CA GLU A 50 20.92 -2.13 39.66
C GLU A 50 19.52 -2.51 39.13
N LEU A 51 18.56 -2.72 40.03
CA LEU A 51 17.17 -3.02 39.68
C LEU A 51 16.46 -1.82 39.05
N VAL A 52 16.72 -0.61 39.53
CA VAL A 52 16.17 0.63 38.94
C VAL A 52 16.73 0.84 37.54
N GLU A 53 18.05 0.73 37.35
CA GLU A 53 18.68 0.85 36.03
C GLU A 53 18.14 -0.19 35.04
N ALA A 54 17.97 -1.44 35.48
CA ALA A 54 17.41 -2.51 34.65
C ALA A 54 15.95 -2.22 34.23
N VAL A 55 15.12 -1.66 35.12
CA VAL A 55 13.73 -1.27 34.83
C VAL A 55 13.67 -0.07 33.89
N GLU A 56 14.47 0.97 34.12
CA GLU A 56 14.53 2.15 33.24
C GLU A 56 14.98 1.76 31.82
N LYS A 57 15.97 0.87 31.70
CA LYS A 57 16.41 0.32 30.42
C LYS A 57 15.33 -0.51 29.73
N ALA A 58 14.55 -1.29 30.49
CA ALA A 58 13.43 -2.06 29.95
C ALA A 58 12.30 -1.15 29.44
N GLN A 59 11.96 -0.09 30.17
CA GLN A 59 10.97 0.92 29.75
C GLN A 59 11.44 1.71 28.52
N GLY A 60 12.73 2.05 28.44
CA GLY A 60 13.34 2.64 27.25
C GLY A 60 13.26 1.73 26.02
N MET A 61 13.45 0.42 26.21
CA MET A 61 13.29 -0.58 25.14
C MET A 61 11.82 -0.74 24.71
N GLU A 62 10.87 -0.75 25.66
CA GLU A 62 9.43 -0.85 25.37
C GLU A 62 8.92 0.36 24.57
N THR A 63 9.33 1.58 24.96
CA THR A 63 8.95 2.83 24.27
C THR A 63 9.56 2.90 22.87
N TYR A 64 10.81 2.46 22.69
CA TYR A 64 11.44 2.29 21.38
C TYR A 64 10.63 1.35 20.47
N TRP A 65 10.31 0.14 20.95
CA TRP A 65 9.52 -0.83 20.17
C TRP A 65 8.13 -0.32 19.82
N LYS A 66 7.43 0.33 20.76
CA LYS A 66 6.12 0.95 20.48
C LYS A 66 6.19 1.99 19.36
N THR A 67 7.24 2.82 19.36
CA THR A 67 7.47 3.83 18.31
C THR A 67 7.76 3.19 16.95
N GLN A 68 8.60 2.15 16.91
CA GLN A 68 8.91 1.42 15.67
C GLN A 68 7.68 0.70 15.09
N CYS A 69 6.94 -0.03 15.93
CA CYS A 69 5.70 -0.70 15.51
C CYS A 69 4.65 0.31 15.03
N ARG A 70 4.60 1.51 15.62
CA ARG A 70 3.68 2.56 15.19
C ARG A 70 3.99 3.04 13.78
N GLY A 71 5.25 3.35 13.47
CA GLY A 71 5.66 3.77 12.12
C GLY A 71 5.37 2.70 11.04
N ILE A 72 5.50 1.41 11.37
CA ILE A 72 5.10 0.31 10.47
C ILE A 72 3.58 0.29 10.27
N THR A 73 2.80 0.52 11.33
CA THR A 73 1.32 0.56 11.24
C THR A 73 0.85 1.73 10.37
N ASP A 74 1.37 2.93 10.65
CA ASP A 74 1.02 4.16 9.92
C ASP A 74 1.33 4.02 8.41
N HIS A 75 2.48 3.41 8.06
CA HIS A 75 2.84 3.15 6.66
C HIS A 75 1.97 2.06 5.99
N CYS A 76 1.55 1.03 6.73
CA CYS A 76 0.60 0.04 6.23
C CYS A 76 -0.78 0.67 5.95
N GLU A 77 -1.25 1.59 6.80
CA GLU A 77 -2.49 2.34 6.59
C GLU A 77 -2.42 3.24 5.34
N GLU A 78 -1.28 3.93 5.14
CA GLU A 78 -1.01 4.73 3.93
C GLU A 78 -1.01 3.87 2.65
N LEU A 79 -0.33 2.72 2.66
CA LEU A 79 -0.32 1.79 1.54
C LEU A 79 -1.72 1.22 1.24
N GLN A 80 -2.51 0.90 2.28
CA GLN A 80 -3.89 0.46 2.11
C GLN A 80 -4.77 1.54 1.48
N ALA A 81 -4.62 2.80 1.91
CA ALA A 81 -5.32 3.92 1.31
C ALA A 81 -4.95 4.11 -0.17
N ARG A 82 -3.65 4.01 -0.51
CA ARG A 82 -3.18 4.12 -1.90
C ARG A 82 -3.66 2.95 -2.77
N ILE A 83 -3.73 1.73 -2.23
CA ILE A 83 -4.33 0.58 -2.94
C ILE A 83 -5.82 0.83 -3.21
N ALA A 84 -6.57 1.32 -2.22
CA ALA A 84 -7.98 1.63 -2.36
C ALA A 84 -8.27 2.80 -3.33
N GLU A 85 -7.30 3.70 -3.54
CA GLU A 85 -7.34 4.78 -4.56
C GLU A 85 -6.95 4.31 -5.97
N LEU A 86 -6.20 3.22 -6.09
CA LEU A 86 -5.83 2.61 -7.38
C LEU A 86 -6.88 1.57 -7.85
N GLU A 87 -7.57 0.92 -6.91
CA GLU A 87 -8.99 0.58 -7.10
C GLU A 87 -9.86 1.84 -7.00
N SER A 88 -11.17 1.76 -7.31
CA SER A 88 -12.07 2.90 -7.57
C SER A 88 -11.70 3.75 -8.81
N ARG A 89 -10.40 3.95 -9.08
CA ARG A 89 -9.84 4.12 -10.44
C ARG A 89 -9.90 2.83 -11.28
N THR A 90 -10.43 1.72 -10.73
CA THR A 90 -10.35 0.38 -11.34
C THR A 90 -10.83 0.37 -12.78
N VAL A 91 -9.93 0.01 -13.69
CA VAL A 91 -10.25 -0.31 -15.08
C VAL A 91 -11.28 -1.42 -15.08
N THR A 92 -12.52 -1.11 -15.47
CA THR A 92 -13.59 -2.12 -15.52
C THR A 92 -13.19 -3.30 -16.40
N ALA A 93 -13.72 -4.50 -16.14
CA ALA A 93 -13.42 -5.67 -16.98
C ALA A 93 -13.67 -5.43 -18.48
N ALA A 94 -14.64 -4.57 -18.85
CA ALA A 94 -14.87 -4.17 -20.24
C ALA A 94 -13.76 -3.27 -20.81
N ALA A 95 -13.21 -2.34 -20.03
CA ALA A 95 -12.07 -1.53 -20.44
C ALA A 95 -10.78 -2.36 -20.51
N ALA A 96 -10.59 -3.30 -19.57
CA ALA A 96 -9.48 -4.25 -19.60
C ALA A 96 -9.52 -5.16 -20.85
N ASP A 97 -10.71 -5.65 -21.24
CA ASP A 97 -10.90 -6.43 -22.48
C ASP A 97 -10.53 -5.62 -23.74
N VAL A 98 -10.84 -4.32 -23.79
CA VAL A 98 -10.46 -3.42 -24.90
C VAL A 98 -8.94 -3.25 -24.98
N LEU A 99 -8.27 -2.99 -23.86
CA LEU A 99 -6.81 -2.88 -23.80
C LEU A 99 -6.13 -4.21 -24.16
N ALA A 100 -6.69 -5.34 -23.71
CA ALA A 100 -6.19 -6.67 -24.05
C ALA A 100 -6.34 -6.98 -25.54
N GLU A 101 -7.45 -6.59 -26.18
CA GLU A 101 -7.64 -6.76 -27.62
C GLU A 101 -6.75 -5.83 -28.44
N ARG A 102 -6.55 -4.56 -28.03
CA ARG A 102 -5.56 -3.65 -28.64
C ARG A 102 -4.16 -4.25 -28.59
N LYS A 103 -3.75 -4.75 -27.42
CA LYS A 103 -2.47 -5.46 -27.26
C LYS A 103 -2.39 -6.68 -28.19
N ARG A 104 -3.45 -7.48 -28.28
CA ARG A 104 -3.53 -8.66 -29.16
C ARG A 104 -3.37 -8.28 -30.63
N GLN A 105 -4.00 -7.21 -31.10
CA GLN A 105 -3.86 -6.69 -32.47
C GLN A 105 -2.40 -6.33 -32.78
N VAL A 106 -1.73 -5.60 -31.88
CA VAL A 106 -0.30 -5.28 -32.00
C VAL A 106 0.56 -6.55 -32.04
N THR A 107 0.40 -7.46 -31.06
CA THR A 107 1.31 -8.61 -30.88
C THR A 107 1.08 -9.77 -31.84
N THR A 108 -0.15 -9.94 -32.34
CA THR A 108 -0.53 -11.12 -33.15
C THR A 108 -0.71 -10.77 -34.62
N GLU A 109 -1.31 -9.63 -34.93
CA GLU A 109 -1.60 -9.22 -36.31
C GLU A 109 -0.55 -8.21 -36.85
N GLY A 110 0.35 -7.71 -35.99
CA GLY A 110 1.42 -6.79 -36.35
C GLY A 110 0.97 -5.34 -36.54
N TRP A 111 -0.19 -4.96 -36.01
CA TRP A 111 -0.75 -3.61 -36.13
C TRP A 111 -0.10 -2.68 -35.11
N THR A 112 1.17 -2.33 -35.34
CA THR A 112 1.96 -1.44 -34.47
C THR A 112 1.52 0.02 -34.63
N PRO A 113 1.87 0.92 -33.69
CA PRO A 113 1.65 2.36 -33.85
C PRO A 113 2.11 2.92 -35.21
N GLU A 114 3.26 2.46 -35.73
CA GLU A 114 3.84 2.90 -37.00
C GLU A 114 3.13 2.30 -38.22
N HIS A 115 2.44 1.17 -38.06
CA HIS A 115 1.47 0.67 -39.05
C HIS A 115 0.21 1.53 -39.03
N ASP A 116 -0.31 1.82 -37.85
CA ASP A 116 -1.54 2.58 -37.65
C ASP A 116 -1.41 4.03 -38.17
N ASP A 117 -0.21 4.62 -38.05
CA ASP A 117 0.14 5.93 -38.62
C ASP A 117 0.06 6.00 -40.16
N GLN A 118 -0.06 4.86 -40.86
CA GLN A 118 -0.27 4.79 -42.32
C GLN A 118 -1.75 4.87 -42.71
N HIS A 119 -2.67 4.64 -41.76
CA HIS A 119 -4.13 4.69 -41.95
C HIS A 119 -4.66 6.08 -41.57
N VAL A 120 -4.48 7.04 -42.49
CA VAL A 120 -4.74 8.47 -42.25
C VAL A 120 -6.16 8.93 -42.62
N ASN A 121 -6.97 8.09 -43.25
CA ASN A 121 -8.33 8.42 -43.69
C ASN A 121 -9.40 7.95 -42.69
N PHE A 122 -9.03 7.87 -41.40
CA PHE A 122 -9.87 7.34 -40.32
C PHE A 122 -10.28 5.87 -40.52
N GLU A 123 -9.49 5.06 -41.23
CA GLU A 123 -9.83 3.66 -41.51
C GLU A 123 -10.10 2.86 -40.22
N MET A 124 -9.35 3.12 -39.13
CA MET A 124 -9.56 2.42 -37.85
C MET A 124 -10.86 2.85 -37.17
N ALA A 125 -11.22 4.14 -37.19
CA ALA A 125 -12.53 4.59 -36.71
C ALA A 125 -13.70 4.06 -37.55
N ILE A 126 -13.56 4.00 -38.88
CA ILE A 126 -14.56 3.40 -39.78
C ILE A 126 -14.74 1.91 -39.46
N ALA A 127 -13.62 1.17 -39.36
CA ALA A 127 -13.63 -0.25 -39.00
C ALA A 127 -14.23 -0.48 -37.60
N GLY A 128 -13.92 0.38 -36.63
CA GLY A 128 -14.48 0.34 -35.28
C GLY A 128 -16.00 0.58 -35.29
N GLY A 129 -16.48 1.58 -36.02
CA GLY A 129 -17.91 1.84 -36.20
C GLY A 129 -18.65 0.66 -36.84
N LEU A 130 -18.05 0.00 -37.83
CA LEU A 130 -18.65 -1.17 -38.48
C LEU A 130 -18.71 -2.40 -37.56
N TYR A 131 -17.69 -2.63 -36.72
CA TYR A 131 -17.77 -3.64 -35.65
C TYR A 131 -18.83 -3.30 -34.59
N ALA A 132 -18.99 -2.02 -34.22
CA ALA A 132 -20.05 -1.61 -33.30
C ALA A 132 -21.46 -1.84 -33.89
N ILE A 133 -21.64 -1.63 -35.20
CA ILE A 133 -22.90 -1.93 -35.90
C ILE A 133 -23.12 -3.46 -36.00
N SER A 134 -22.07 -4.26 -36.23
CA SER A 134 -22.13 -5.74 -36.21
C SER A 134 -22.68 -6.28 -34.88
N ALA A 135 -22.40 -5.60 -33.76
CA ALA A 135 -22.93 -5.98 -32.46
C ALA A 135 -24.46 -5.81 -32.32
N VAL A 136 -25.06 -4.90 -33.10
CA VAL A 136 -26.51 -4.71 -33.18
C VAL A 136 -27.13 -5.64 -34.24
N ASP A 137 -26.42 -5.90 -35.34
CA ASP A 137 -26.86 -6.81 -36.40
C ASP A 137 -26.79 -8.30 -35.99
N SER A 138 -27.74 -8.67 -35.13
CA SER A 138 -28.06 -10.05 -34.78
C SER A 138 -28.58 -10.86 -36.00
N HIS A 139 -28.84 -10.22 -37.15
CA HIS A 139 -29.51 -10.78 -38.31
C HIS A 139 -28.59 -10.97 -39.53
N HIS A 140 -27.50 -11.72 -39.33
CA HIS A 140 -26.69 -12.40 -40.35
C HIS A 140 -25.99 -11.55 -41.44
N LYS A 141 -26.43 -10.35 -41.79
CA LYS A 141 -25.93 -9.62 -42.97
C LYS A 141 -24.48 -9.21 -42.81
N LEU A 142 -24.16 -8.51 -41.73
CA LEU A 142 -22.79 -8.12 -41.42
C LEU A 142 -21.96 -9.29 -40.89
N ARG A 143 -22.57 -10.38 -40.40
CA ARG A 143 -21.82 -11.59 -40.02
C ARG A 143 -21.27 -12.36 -41.22
N ASN A 144 -22.03 -12.44 -42.31
CA ASN A 144 -21.72 -13.30 -43.44
C ASN A 144 -20.84 -12.62 -44.52
N SER A 145 -20.77 -11.29 -44.53
CA SER A 145 -19.92 -10.54 -45.47
C SER A 145 -19.48 -9.20 -44.91
N ALA A 146 -18.28 -8.77 -45.31
CA ALA A 146 -17.79 -7.43 -44.99
C ALA A 146 -18.72 -6.36 -45.60
N PRO A 147 -19.15 -5.34 -44.84
CA PRO A 147 -19.89 -4.21 -45.39
C PRO A 147 -19.10 -3.50 -46.49
N SER A 148 -19.79 -2.84 -47.43
CA SER A 148 -19.13 -2.12 -48.55
C SER A 148 -18.23 -0.96 -48.10
N ALA A 149 -18.47 -0.41 -46.91
CA ALA A 149 -17.65 0.62 -46.29
C ALA A 149 -16.47 0.08 -45.47
N TRP A 150 -16.26 -1.26 -45.42
CA TRP A 150 -15.12 -1.85 -44.74
C TRP A 150 -13.81 -1.43 -45.45
N PRO A 151 -12.85 -0.80 -44.75
CA PRO A 151 -11.73 -0.11 -45.39
C PRO A 151 -10.59 -1.02 -45.86
N TRP A 152 -10.60 -2.30 -45.46
CA TRP A 152 -9.49 -3.23 -45.70
C TRP A 152 -9.93 -4.47 -46.47
N ASP A 153 -8.99 -5.38 -46.74
CA ASP A 153 -9.30 -6.69 -47.33
C ASP A 153 -10.39 -7.42 -46.52
N ARG A 154 -11.36 -8.00 -47.22
CA ARG A 154 -12.51 -8.71 -46.63
C ARG A 154 -12.09 -9.85 -45.68
N LYS A 155 -10.89 -10.44 -45.85
CA LYS A 155 -10.36 -11.46 -44.92
C LYS A 155 -10.11 -10.94 -43.49
N TRP A 156 -10.02 -9.62 -43.31
CA TRP A 156 -9.85 -8.97 -42.01
C TRP A 156 -11.17 -8.66 -41.30
N TRP A 157 -12.30 -8.79 -42.02
CA TRP A 157 -13.62 -8.74 -41.41
C TRP A 157 -13.94 -10.08 -40.76
N LYS A 158 -13.88 -10.12 -39.42
CA LYS A 158 -14.05 -11.33 -38.61
C LYS A 158 -14.99 -11.07 -37.43
N PRO A 159 -16.29 -10.79 -37.67
CA PRO A 159 -17.28 -10.57 -36.61
C PRO A 159 -17.49 -11.86 -35.80
N ASP A 160 -17.58 -11.72 -34.48
CA ASP A 160 -17.55 -12.83 -33.50
C ASP A 160 -18.54 -12.60 -32.35
N GLY A 161 -19.63 -11.89 -32.65
CA GLY A 161 -20.76 -11.67 -31.74
C GLY A 161 -20.66 -10.41 -30.87
N PRO A 162 -21.79 -9.97 -30.27
CA PRO A 162 -21.95 -8.58 -29.86
C PRO A 162 -20.91 -8.04 -28.89
N ARG A 163 -20.61 -8.77 -27.80
CA ARG A 163 -19.58 -8.34 -26.84
C ARG A 163 -18.18 -8.29 -27.49
N ARG A 164 -17.82 -9.30 -28.29
CA ARG A 164 -16.49 -9.42 -28.88
C ARG A 164 -16.26 -8.37 -29.97
N ASP A 165 -17.30 -8.05 -30.73
CA ASP A 165 -17.26 -7.01 -31.75
C ASP A 165 -17.23 -5.60 -31.13
N LEU A 166 -17.94 -5.34 -30.03
CA LEU A 166 -17.76 -4.08 -29.27
C LEU A 166 -16.35 -3.94 -28.69
N VAL A 167 -15.72 -5.03 -28.24
CA VAL A 167 -14.32 -5.01 -27.77
C VAL A 167 -13.35 -4.70 -28.91
N LYS A 168 -13.52 -5.31 -30.10
CA LYS A 168 -12.74 -4.96 -31.31
C LYS A 168 -12.97 -3.51 -31.73
N ALA A 169 -14.20 -3.03 -31.67
CA ALA A 169 -14.55 -1.66 -31.98
C ALA A 169 -13.83 -0.66 -31.05
N GLY A 170 -13.86 -0.91 -29.74
CA GLY A 170 -13.13 -0.12 -28.76
C GLY A 170 -11.62 -0.12 -29.00
N ALA A 171 -11.03 -1.28 -29.33
CA ALA A 171 -9.60 -1.39 -29.61
C ALA A 171 -9.16 -0.61 -30.86
N LEU A 172 -9.99 -0.61 -31.92
CA LEU A 172 -9.73 0.14 -33.15
C LEU A 172 -9.96 1.65 -32.97
N ILE A 173 -10.97 2.06 -32.20
CA ILE A 173 -11.18 3.47 -31.85
C ILE A 173 -10.02 3.98 -30.98
N LEU A 174 -9.54 3.18 -30.04
CA LEU A 174 -8.34 3.49 -29.26
C LEU A 174 -7.11 3.66 -30.16
N ALA A 175 -6.89 2.77 -31.12
CA ALA A 175 -5.79 2.89 -32.08
C ALA A 175 -5.85 4.18 -32.92
N GLU A 176 -7.05 4.61 -33.35
CA GLU A 176 -7.24 5.90 -34.04
C GLU A 176 -6.94 7.10 -33.12
N ILE A 177 -7.40 7.06 -31.85
CA ILE A 177 -7.09 8.11 -30.87
C ILE A 177 -5.58 8.20 -30.64
N GLU A 178 -4.91 7.07 -30.39
CA GLU A 178 -3.45 7.00 -30.24
C GLU A 178 -2.72 7.56 -31.49
N ARG A 179 -3.24 7.31 -32.70
CA ARG A 179 -2.70 7.85 -33.96
C ARG A 179 -2.89 9.36 -34.08
N LEU A 180 -4.07 9.87 -33.71
CA LEU A 180 -4.38 11.30 -33.69
C LEU A 180 -3.51 12.04 -32.66
N ASP A 181 -3.35 11.47 -31.46
CA ASP A 181 -2.51 12.01 -30.40
C ASP A 181 -1.04 12.09 -30.83
N ARG A 182 -0.49 11.02 -31.43
CA ARG A 182 0.86 11.03 -32.03
C ARG A 182 0.99 12.11 -33.10
N ALA A 183 0.03 12.21 -34.03
CA ALA A 183 0.03 13.20 -35.10
C ALA A 183 -0.06 14.66 -34.58
N ALA A 184 -0.73 14.86 -33.44
CA ALA A 184 -0.83 16.15 -32.76
C ALA A 184 0.35 16.44 -31.81
N GLY A 185 1.26 15.48 -31.59
CA GLY A 185 2.36 15.59 -30.63
C GLY A 185 1.91 15.53 -29.16
N ILE A 186 0.69 15.06 -28.89
CA ILE A 186 0.17 14.85 -27.54
C ILE A 186 0.93 13.69 -26.90
N LYS A 187 1.69 14.01 -25.85
CA LYS A 187 2.37 12.99 -25.03
C LYS A 187 1.44 12.59 -23.90
N VAL A 188 1.13 11.30 -23.82
CA VAL A 188 0.58 10.70 -22.61
C VAL A 188 1.72 10.62 -21.59
N GLU A 189 1.73 11.54 -20.62
CA GLU A 189 2.50 11.31 -19.40
C GLU A 189 1.81 10.17 -18.63
N ALA A 190 2.57 9.13 -18.28
CA ALA A 190 2.07 8.08 -17.41
C ALA A 190 2.09 8.60 -15.97
N GLU A 191 0.91 8.69 -15.34
CA GLU A 191 0.74 8.88 -13.89
C GLU A 191 1.31 7.69 -13.08
#